data_AF-A0A0R3MVR6-F1
#
_entry.id   AF-A0A0R3MVR6-F1
#
_cell.length_a   1.000
_cell.length_b   1.000
_cell.length_c   1.000
_cell.angle_alpha   90.00
_cell.angle_beta   90.00
_cell.angle_gamma   90.00
#
_symmetry.space_group_name_H-M   'P 1'
#
loop_
_entity.id
_entity.type
_entity.pdbx_description
1 polymer ?
#
loop_
_entity_poly.entity_id
_entity_poly.type
_entity_poly.pdbx_seq_one_letter_code
_entity_poly.pdbx_strand_id
1 'polypeptide(L)'
;MTASTVREWIVESINHIDSGETFTQEDFDAQPLAGWEEIKPKSGIFSSDQEPAYFAWMALRWWVNDDDIRAKDAEYGEMRKRQLQGFLEQMERQ
;
A
#
# COMPACT_ATOMS: atom_id res chain seq x y z
N MET A 1 23.78 -5.00 -1.28
CA MET A 1 22.32 -4.89 -1.42
C MET A 1 21.95 -3.55 -0.81
N THR A 2 21.47 -2.62 -1.62
CA THR A 2 20.85 -1.39 -1.10
C THR A 2 19.57 -1.80 -0.38
N ALA A 3 19.32 -1.23 0.80
CA ALA A 3 18.04 -1.46 1.49
C ALA A 3 16.91 -0.90 0.62
N SER A 4 15.85 -1.68 0.40
CA SER A 4 14.66 -1.21 -0.31
C SER A 4 14.07 0.00 0.42
N THR A 5 13.67 1.01 -0.33
CA THR A 5 12.91 2.16 0.19
C THR A 5 11.48 1.74 0.50
N VAL A 6 10.79 2.52 1.33
CA VAL A 6 9.36 2.31 1.60
C VAL A 6 8.52 2.37 0.32
N ARG A 7 8.91 3.19 -0.68
CA ARG A 7 8.23 3.27 -1.96
C ARG A 7 8.32 1.96 -2.75
N GLU A 8 9.52 1.40 -2.86
CA GLU A 8 9.74 0.10 -3.52
C GLU A 8 8.98 -1.02 -2.80
N TRP A 9 9.04 -1.02 -1.46
CA TRP A 9 8.32 -1.99 -0.64
C TRP A 9 6.79 -1.91 -0.81
N ILE A 10 6.21 -0.72 -0.94
CA ILE A 10 4.77 -0.55 -1.24
C ILE A 10 4.43 -1.20 -2.57
N VAL A 11 5.22 -0.95 -3.62
CA VAL A 11 5.00 -1.50 -4.96
C VAL A 11 5.05 -3.03 -4.92
N GLU A 12 6.09 -3.60 -4.31
CA GLU A 12 6.24 -5.05 -4.14
C GLU A 12 5.05 -5.65 -3.37
N SER A 13 4.66 -5.03 -2.26
CA SER A 13 3.55 -5.51 -1.42
C SER A 13 2.21 -5.53 -2.16
N ILE A 14 1.92 -4.49 -2.96
CA ILE A 14 0.72 -4.44 -3.78
C ILE A 14 0.74 -5.56 -4.83
N ASN A 15 1.87 -5.78 -5.48
CA ASN A 15 2.02 -6.83 -6.49
C ASN A 15 1.86 -8.24 -5.89
N HIS A 16 2.36 -8.49 -4.67
CA HIS A 16 2.12 -9.74 -3.95
C HIS A 16 0.63 -9.95 -3.62
N ILE A 17 -0.06 -8.91 -3.16
CA ILE A 17 -1.51 -9.00 -2.91
C ILE A 17 -2.28 -9.30 -4.20
N ASP A 18 -1.89 -8.67 -5.31
CA ASP A 18 -2.52 -8.85 -6.61
C ASP A 18 -2.27 -10.23 -7.21
N SER A 19 -1.07 -10.80 -7.00
CA SER A 19 -0.74 -12.18 -7.40
C SER A 19 -1.50 -13.24 -6.58
N GLY A 20 -2.20 -12.82 -5.51
CA GLY A 20 -2.96 -13.69 -4.63
C GLY A 20 -2.16 -14.21 -3.43
N GLU A 21 -0.95 -13.69 -3.20
CA GLU A 21 -0.18 -13.99 -2.01
C GLU A 21 -0.81 -13.36 -0.77
N THR A 22 -0.59 -14.00 0.38
CA THR A 22 -1.09 -13.49 1.66
C THR A 22 -0.19 -12.36 2.15
N PHE A 23 -0.77 -11.22 2.47
CA PHE A 23 -0.10 -10.10 3.10
C PHE A 23 -0.72 -9.82 4.46
N THR A 24 0.06 -9.99 5.52
CA THR A 24 -0.38 -9.99 6.92
C THR A 24 0.08 -8.74 7.68
N GLN A 25 -0.39 -8.60 8.92
CA GLN A 25 0.10 -7.54 9.81
C GLN A 25 1.62 -7.64 10.05
N GLU A 26 2.18 -8.85 10.13
CA GLU A 26 3.63 -9.05 10.30
C GLU A 26 4.41 -8.51 9.10
N ASP A 27 3.93 -8.77 7.88
CA ASP A 27 4.54 -8.24 6.66
C ASP A 27 4.49 -6.71 6.61
N PHE A 28 3.37 -6.12 7.03
CA PHE A 28 3.21 -4.67 7.14
C PHE A 28 4.15 -4.05 8.19
N ASP A 29 4.30 -4.69 9.34
CA ASP A 29 5.16 -4.19 10.42
C ASP A 29 6.66 -4.36 10.09
N ALA A 30 7.00 -5.26 9.16
CA ALA A 30 8.35 -5.48 8.65
C ALA A 30 8.81 -4.47 7.57
N GLN A 31 7.99 -3.46 7.25
CA GLN A 31 8.32 -2.43 6.27
C GLN A 31 9.63 -1.68 6.57
N PRO A 32 10.38 -1.26 5.54
CA PRO A 32 11.62 -0.51 5.73
C PRO A 32 11.36 0.88 6.30
N LEU A 33 12.34 1.39 7.06
CA LEU A 33 12.32 2.76 7.60
C LEU A 33 12.98 3.80 6.69
N ALA A 34 13.55 3.39 5.56
CA ALA A 34 14.21 4.29 4.61
C ALA A 34 13.21 4.88 3.60
N GLY A 35 13.38 6.16 3.24
CA GLY A 35 12.55 6.84 2.23
C GLY A 35 11.21 7.37 2.75
N TRP A 36 11.00 7.34 4.08
CA TRP A 36 9.77 7.86 4.69
C TRP A 36 9.60 9.37 4.47
N GLU A 37 10.69 10.12 4.48
CA GLU A 37 10.72 11.54 4.17
C GLU A 37 10.26 11.86 2.74
N GLU A 38 10.33 10.90 1.82
CA GLU A 38 9.93 11.06 0.43
C GLU A 38 8.42 10.86 0.22
N ILE A 39 7.80 9.98 1.01
CA ILE A 39 6.37 9.65 0.89
C ILE A 39 5.51 10.31 1.97
N LYS A 40 6.09 10.84 3.05
CA LYS A 40 5.32 11.46 4.12
C LYS A 40 4.66 12.73 3.58
N PRO A 41 3.34 12.91 3.75
CA PRO A 41 2.65 14.08 3.25
C PRO A 41 3.23 15.35 3.88
N LYS A 42 3.54 16.33 3.04
CA LYS A 42 3.95 17.66 3.50
C LYS A 42 2.72 18.39 4.05
N SER A 43 2.94 19.30 5.01
CA SER A 43 1.85 20.07 5.61
C SER A 43 1.00 20.78 4.55
N GLY A 44 -0.32 20.55 4.54
CA GLY A 44 -1.24 21.15 3.58
C GLY A 44 -2.47 20.27 3.32
N ILE A 45 -3.24 20.64 2.28
CA ILE A 45 -4.26 19.76 1.70
C ILE A 45 -3.54 18.82 0.74
N PHE A 46 -3.70 17.52 0.94
CA PHE A 46 -3.12 16.48 0.08
C PHE A 46 -4.24 15.58 -0.45
N SER A 47 -4.10 15.16 -1.70
CA SER A 47 -4.93 14.15 -2.35
C SER A 47 -4.08 12.96 -2.78
N SER A 48 -4.74 11.84 -3.12
CA SER A 48 -4.06 10.68 -3.69
C SER A 48 -3.30 11.00 -4.96
N ASP A 49 -3.79 11.94 -5.77
CA ASP A 49 -3.13 12.33 -7.01
C ASP A 49 -1.80 13.07 -6.77
N GLN A 50 -1.65 13.71 -5.61
CA GLN A 50 -0.44 14.43 -5.23
C GLN A 50 0.54 13.52 -4.48
N GLU A 51 0.04 12.67 -3.58
CA GLU A 51 0.86 11.86 -2.67
C GLU A 51 0.48 10.37 -2.75
N PRO A 52 0.51 9.73 -3.94
CA PRO A 52 -0.08 8.41 -4.14
C PRO A 52 0.60 7.33 -3.32
N ALA A 53 1.90 7.43 -3.08
CA ALA A 53 2.65 6.48 -2.24
C ALA A 53 2.17 6.50 -0.78
N TYR A 54 1.84 7.66 -0.22
CA TYR A 54 1.29 7.75 1.14
C TYR A 54 -0.08 7.07 1.24
N PHE A 55 -0.95 7.31 0.25
CA PHE A 55 -2.28 6.71 0.22
C PHE A 55 -2.23 5.21 -0.05
N ALA A 56 -1.29 4.75 -0.89
CA ALA A 56 -1.00 3.34 -1.07
C ALA A 56 -0.58 2.67 0.25
N TRP A 57 0.33 3.30 0.99
CA TRP A 57 0.73 2.82 2.31
C TRP A 57 -0.44 2.73 3.30
N MET A 58 -1.29 3.77 3.36
CA MET A 58 -2.49 3.74 4.21
C MET A 58 -3.47 2.63 3.79
N ALA A 59 -3.59 2.38 2.49
CA ALA A 59 -4.45 1.32 1.97
C ALA A 59 -3.91 -0.08 2.31
N LEU A 60 -2.59 -0.29 2.28
CA LEU A 60 -1.96 -1.53 2.79
C LEU A 60 -2.23 -1.72 4.28
N ARG A 61 -2.21 -0.65 5.07
CA ARG A 61 -2.58 -0.70 6.48
C ARG A 61 -4.04 -1.12 6.68
N TRP A 62 -4.95 -0.59 5.87
CA TRP A 62 -6.36 -1.00 5.93
C TRP A 62 -6.54 -2.44 5.47
N TRP A 63 -5.79 -2.90 4.47
CA TRP A 63 -5.82 -4.28 4.00
C TRP A 63 -5.59 -5.27 5.14
N VAL A 64 -4.57 -5.04 5.97
CA VAL A 64 -4.23 -5.92 7.10
C VAL A 64 -5.20 -5.76 8.28
N ASN A 65 -5.69 -4.54 8.53
CA ASN A 65 -6.69 -4.30 9.58
C ASN A 65 -8.05 -4.92 9.26
N ASP A 66 -8.43 -4.97 7.99
CA ASP A 66 -9.72 -5.45 7.52
C ASP A 66 -9.69 -6.96 7.19
N ASP A 67 -8.70 -7.72 7.66
CA ASP A 67 -8.57 -9.15 7.34
C ASP A 67 -9.80 -9.96 7.74
N ASP A 68 -10.39 -9.65 8.90
CA ASP A 68 -11.60 -10.32 9.38
C ASP A 68 -12.85 -9.97 8.56
N ILE A 69 -12.87 -8.80 7.91
CA ILE A 69 -13.91 -8.38 6.97
C ILE A 69 -13.71 -9.12 5.65
N ARG A 70 -12.48 -9.10 5.10
CA ARG A 70 -12.13 -9.80 3.85
C ARG A 70 -12.38 -11.30 3.93
N ALA A 71 -12.23 -11.91 5.11
CA ALA A 71 -12.54 -13.33 5.33
C ALA A 71 -14.05 -13.64 5.25
N LYS A 72 -14.91 -12.67 5.49
CA LYS A 72 -16.39 -12.81 5.48
C LYS A 72 -17.01 -12.29 4.18
N ASP A 73 -16.34 -11.38 3.50
CA ASP A 73 -16.78 -10.72 2.27
C ASP A 73 -15.63 -10.67 1.24
N ALA A 74 -15.67 -11.60 0.29
CA ALA A 74 -14.68 -11.67 -0.77
C ALA A 74 -14.79 -10.49 -1.77
N GLU A 75 -15.99 -9.94 -1.99
CA GLU A 75 -16.18 -8.80 -2.88
C GLU A 75 -15.51 -7.54 -2.30
N TYR A 76 -15.57 -7.38 -0.98
CA TYR A 76 -14.82 -6.34 -0.28
C TYR A 76 -13.31 -6.47 -0.49
N GLY A 77 -12.78 -7.70 -0.42
CA GLY A 77 -11.38 -7.98 -0.74
C GLY A 77 -11.00 -7.54 -2.16
N GLU A 78 -11.79 -7.93 -3.16
CA GLU A 78 -11.54 -7.56 -4.57
C GLU A 78 -11.72 -6.05 -4.83
N MET A 79 -12.62 -5.38 -4.11
CA MET A 79 -12.70 -3.90 -4.12
C MET A 79 -11.40 -3.27 -3.58
N ARG A 80 -10.87 -3.77 -2.45
CA ARG A 80 -9.62 -3.25 -1.87
C ARG A 80 -8.40 -3.52 -2.76
N LYS A 81 -8.33 -4.68 -3.43
CA LYS A 81 -7.28 -4.94 -4.44
C LYS A 81 -7.29 -3.92 -5.57
N ARG A 82 -8.47 -3.65 -6.15
CA ARG A 82 -8.63 -2.61 -7.19
C ARG A 82 -8.21 -1.22 -6.70
N GLN A 83 -8.48 -0.88 -5.44
CA GLN A 83 -8.03 0.37 -4.85
C GLN A 83 -6.50 0.43 -4.75
N LEU A 84 -5.83 -0.64 -4.31
CA LEU A 84 -4.37 -0.73 -4.23
C LEU A 84 -3.73 -0.59 -5.63
N GLN A 85 -4.26 -1.31 -6.63
CA GLN A 85 -3.82 -1.18 -8.03
C GLN A 85 -4.00 0.25 -8.55
N GLY A 86 -5.11 0.91 -8.22
CA GLY A 86 -5.33 2.31 -8.59
C GLY A 86 -4.25 3.26 -8.05
N PHE A 87 -3.77 3.04 -6.81
CA PHE A 87 -2.65 3.83 -6.29
C PHE A 87 -1.32 3.47 -6.95
N LEU A 88 -1.08 2.18 -7.26
CA LEU A 88 0.11 1.75 -7.99
C LEU A 88 0.20 2.45 -9.35
N GLU A 89 -0.89 2.46 -10.12
CA GLU A 89 -0.94 3.19 -11.40
C GLU A 89 -0.67 4.70 -11.25
N GLN A 90 -1.14 5.32 -10.16
CA GLN A 90 -0.87 6.73 -9.88
C GLN A 90 0.61 6.96 -9.56
N MET A 91 1.24 6.06 -8.80
CA MET A 91 2.66 6.12 -8.47
C MET A 91 3.57 5.98 -9.69
N GLU A 92 3.16 5.22 -10.71
CA GLU A 92 3.91 5.03 -11.96
C GLU A 92 3.83 6.24 -12.91
N ARG A 93 2.82 7.09 -12.75
CA ARG A 93 2.63 8.31 -13.58
C ARG A 93 3.43 9.52 -13.07
N GLN A 94 4.04 9.43 -11.89
CA GLN A 94 4.85 10.47 -11.25
C GLN A 94 6.35 10.15 -11.38
#